data_AF-A0A355KW75-F1
#
_entry.id   AF-A0A355KW75-F1
#
_cell.length_a   1.000
_cell.length_b   1.000
_cell.length_c   1.000
_cell.angle_alpha   90.00
_cell.angle_beta   90.00
_cell.angle_gamma   90.00
#
_symmetry.space_group_name_H-M   'P 1'
#
loop_
_entity.id
_entity.type
_entity.pdbx_description
1 polymer ?
#
loop_
_entity_poly.entity_id
_entity_poly.type
_entity_poly.pdbx_seq_one_letter_code
_entity_poly.pdbx_strand_id
1 'polypeptide(L)' 'MGYQYRSLMDNFEWALGYKPRFGIIHLDYKTQKRTIKDSGYFYKEVIKSNGEII' A
#
# COMPACT_ATOMS: atom_id res chain seq x y z
N MET A 1 5.15 9.99 18.64
CA MET A 1 5.97 9.32 17.60
C MET A 1 5.04 8.42 16.80
N GLY A 2 5.24 8.29 15.48
CA GLY A 2 4.35 7.49 14.62
C GLY A 2 5.08 6.93 13.40
N TYR A 3 4.46 5.97 12.73
CA TYR A 3 4.97 5.31 11.53
C TYR A 3 4.03 5.55 10.34
N GLN A 4 4.60 5.79 9.15
CA GLN A 4 3.85 5.93 7.91
C GLN A 4 4.43 4.97 6.86
N TYR A 5 3.59 4.06 6.39
CA TYR A 5 3.98 3.13 5.32
C TYR A 5 4.08 3.85 3.97
N ARG A 6 5.17 3.56 3.24
CA ARG A 6 5.33 3.95 1.84
C ARG A 6 4.94 2.78 0.94
N SER A 7 3.83 2.81 0.22
CA SER A 7 2.85 3.90 0.05
C SER A 7 1.41 3.41 0.22
N LEU A 8 0.45 4.33 0.33
CA LEU A 8 -0.97 3.98 0.35
C LEU A 8 -1.39 3.22 -0.92
N MET A 9 -0.93 3.67 -2.08
CA MET A 9 -1.29 3.10 -3.39
C MET A 9 -0.10 3.06 -4.33
N ASP A 10 -0.14 2.14 -5.31
CA ASP A 10 0.79 2.10 -6.43
C ASP A 10 0.81 3.47 -7.12
N ASN A 11 2.01 4.01 -7.36
CA ASN A 11 2.21 5.34 -7.92
C ASN A 11 3.45 5.37 -8.82
N PHE A 12 3.79 6.56 -9.30
CA PHE A 12 4.95 6.79 -10.15
C PHE A 12 6.24 6.77 -9.32
N GLU A 13 7.12 5.81 -9.60
CA GLU A 13 8.41 5.66 -8.93
C GLU A 13 9.55 6.29 -9.76
N TRP A 14 9.48 7.61 -9.95
CA TRP A 14 10.59 8.41 -10.49
C TRP A 14 11.24 7.81 -11.75
N ALA A 15 12.56 7.58 -11.72
CA ALA A 15 13.31 7.01 -12.83
C ALA A 15 12.82 5.61 -13.27
N LEU A 16 12.11 4.89 -12.41
CA LEU A 16 11.59 3.55 -12.68
C LEU A 16 10.16 3.56 -13.23
N GLY A 17 9.52 4.73 -13.31
CA GLY A 17 8.15 4.87 -13.77
C GLY A 17 7.17 4.04 -12.95
N TYR A 18 6.19 3.42 -13.61
CA TYR A 18 5.12 2.64 -12.96
C TYR A 18 5.41 1.14 -12.83
N LYS A 19 6.65 0.71 -13.11
CA LYS A 19 7.02 -0.71 -13.01
C LYS A 19 7.05 -1.18 -11.55
N PRO A 20 7.67 -0.45 -10.60
CA PRO A 20 7.56 -0.78 -9.18
C PRO A 20 6.18 -0.49 -8.62
N ARG A 21 5.74 -1.30 -7.66
CA ARG A 21 4.39 -1.24 -7.05
C ARG A 21 4.46 -1.35 -5.53
N PHE A 22 4.76 -0.23 -4.87
CA PHE A 22 4.92 -0.14 -3.43
C PHE A 22 3.62 0.08 -2.64
N GLY A 23 2.47 0.23 -3.31
CA GLY A 23 1.21 0.49 -2.63
C GLY A 23 0.72 -0.71 -1.83
N ILE A 24 0.10 -0.46 -0.68
CA ILE A 24 -0.83 -1.46 -0.07
C ILE A 24 -2.16 -1.55 -0.82
N ILE A 25 -2.45 -0.58 -1.71
CA ILE A 25 -3.55 -0.61 -2.67
C ILE A 25 -2.98 -0.70 -4.08
N HIS A 26 -3.43 -1.71 -4.84
CA HIS A 26 -3.16 -1.81 -6.26
C HIS A 26 -4.01 -0.82 -7.05
N LEU A 27 -3.38 -0.07 -7.96
CA LEU A 27 -4.06 0.78 -8.94
C LEU A 27 -3.87 0.20 -10.35
N ASP A 28 -4.99 -0.12 -10.99
CA ASP A 28 -5.02 -0.31 -12.44
C ASP A 28 -4.94 1.05 -13.12
N TYR A 29 -3.81 1.33 -13.79
CA TYR A 29 -3.59 2.63 -14.42
C TYR A 29 -4.50 2.91 -15.61
N LYS A 30 -5.05 1.88 -16.27
CA LYS A 30 -5.96 2.04 -17.41
C LYS A 30 -7.36 2.42 -16.95
N THR A 31 -7.86 1.73 -15.94
CA THR A 31 -9.26 1.86 -15.47
C THR A 31 -9.41 2.75 -14.24
N GLN A 32 -8.29 3.08 -13.59
CA GLN A 32 -8.25 3.74 -12.28
C GLN A 32 -8.93 2.92 -11.17
N LYS A 33 -9.17 1.62 -11.37
CA LYS A 33 -9.72 0.75 -10.33
C LYS A 33 -8.70 0.55 -9.21
N ARG A 34 -9.15 0.70 -7.96
CA ARG A 34 -8.35 0.43 -6.76
C ARG A 34 -8.75 -0.93 -6.18
N THR A 35 -7.76 -1.74 -5.84
CA THR A 35 -7.96 -3.03 -5.17
C THR A 35 -7.02 -3.11 -3.99
N ILE A 36 -7.56 -3.30 -2.78
CA ILE A 36 -6.75 -3.46 -1.57
C ILE A 36 -5.97 -4.77 -1.69
N LYS A 37 -4.65 -4.73 -1.47
CA LYS A 37 -3.80 -5.92 -1.47
C LYS A 37 -3.87 -6.60 -0.10
N ASP A 38 -3.42 -7.85 -0.02
CA ASP A 38 -3.35 -8.58 1.25
C ASP A 38 -2.53 -7.82 2.31
N SER A 39 -1.48 -7.12 1.89
CA SER A 39 -0.70 -6.24 2.78
C SER A 39 -1.53 -5.11 3.39
N GLY A 40 -2.54 -4.59 2.68
CA GLY A 40 -3.46 -3.59 3.23
C GLY A 40 -4.40 -4.17 4.29
N TYR A 41 -4.90 -5.40 4.08
CA TYR A 41 -5.69 -6.10 5.09
C TYR A 41 -4.86 -6.48 6.31
N PHE A 42 -3.62 -6.94 6.11
CA PHE A 42 -2.70 -7.18 7.21
C PHE A 42 -2.38 -5.90 7.99
N TYR A 43 -2.05 -4.81 7.29
CA TYR A 43 -1.74 -3.53 7.92
C TYR A 43 -2.92 -2.96 8.72
N LYS A 44 -4.16 -3.20 8.27
CA LYS A 44 -5.38 -2.89 9.04
C LYS A 44 -5.41 -3.64 10.39
N GLU A 45 -5.12 -4.94 10.40
CA GLU A 45 -5.12 -5.71 11.66
C GLU A 45 -3.94 -5.32 12.57
N VAL A 46 -2.79 -4.96 12.00
CA VAL A 46 -1.66 -4.38 12.75
C VAL A 46 -2.08 -3.10 13.46
N ILE A 47 -2.73 -2.17 12.74
CA ILE A 47 -3.22 -0.92 13.34
C ILE A 47 -4.24 -1.22 14.44
N LYS A 48 -5.19 -2.11 14.17
CA LYS A 48 -6.26 -2.48 15.10
C LYS A 48 -5.73 -3.09 16.39
N SER A 49 -4.65 -3.87 16.31
CA SER A 49 -3.97 -4.49 17.44
C SER A 49 -2.88 -3.60 18.06
N ASN A 50 -2.71 -2.37 17.58
CA ASN A 50 -1.60 -1.49 17.98
C ASN A 50 -0.21 -2.18 17.90
N GLY A 51 -0.04 -3.08 16.93
CA GLY A 51 1.22 -3.80 16.68
C GLY A 51 1.39 -5.14 17.40
N GLU A 52 0.43 -5.60 18.21
CA GLU A 52 0.57 -6.87 18.95
C GLU A 52 0.66 -8.12 18.06
N ILE A 53 0.20 -8.05 16.80
CA ILE A 53 0.23 -9.18 15.86
C ILE A 53 1.52 -9.25 15.02
N ILE A 54 2.48 -8.36 15.27
CA ILE A 54 3.78 -8.32 14.59
C ILE A 54 4.82 -9.11 15.41
#